data_AF-A0A959NDW6-F1
#
_entry.id   AF-A0A959NDW6-F1
#
_cell.length_a   1.000
_cell.length_b   1.000
_cell.length_c   1.000
_cell.angle_alpha   90.00
_cell.angle_beta   90.00
_cell.angle_gamma   90.00
#
_symmetry.space_group_name_H-M   'P 1'
#
loop_
_entity.id
_entity.type
_entity.pdbx_description
1 polymer ?
#
loop_
_entity_poly.entity_id
_entity_poly.type
_entity_poly.pdbx_seq_one_letter_code
_entity_poly.pdbx_strand_id
1 'polypeptide(L)'
;KQADEATNPAEELVFEPYHTVDYFASQGIKNQEVEKPTDKFGQQLKSFTDWLKTMKKIPGGETDKARETEPDKNVEQMAEHSIENRDVNTIAMAEVWEKQGNYEKAIEIYHKLSLLEPDKSRYFAAKIEDLKKIK
;
A
#
# COMPACT_ATOMS: atom_id res chain seq x y z
N LYS A 1 46.49 -2.24 -46.47
CA LYS A 1 45.38 -3.21 -46.61
C LYS A 1 44.75 -3.32 -45.22
N GLN A 2 43.43 -3.17 -45.15
CA GLN A 2 42.57 -2.95 -43.97
C GLN A 2 42.38 -1.48 -43.58
N ALA A 3 41.14 -1.01 -43.77
CA ALA A 3 40.45 0.03 -43.00
C ALA A 3 38.98 0.03 -43.46
N ASP A 4 38.24 -0.90 -42.85
CA ASP A 4 36.89 -0.77 -42.31
C ASP A 4 35.77 -0.08 -43.10
N GLU A 5 34.91 -0.99 -43.60
CA GLU A 5 33.49 -0.91 -43.95
C GLU A 5 32.70 0.19 -43.19
N ALA A 6 32.08 1.09 -43.96
CA ALA A 6 31.16 2.10 -43.47
C ALA A 6 29.88 1.46 -42.92
N THR A 7 29.66 1.53 -41.61
CA THR A 7 28.36 1.21 -41.01
C THR A 7 27.51 2.48 -40.94
N ASN A 8 26.48 2.51 -41.77
CA ASN A 8 25.51 3.59 -41.93
C ASN A 8 24.57 3.63 -40.69
N PRO A 9 24.43 4.75 -39.96
CA PRO A 9 23.64 4.80 -38.71
C PRO A 9 22.14 5.02 -38.98
N ALA A 10 21.59 4.32 -39.96
CA ALA A 10 20.21 4.44 -40.40
C ALA A 10 19.51 3.08 -40.48
N GLU A 11 19.85 2.16 -39.57
CA GLU A 11 18.98 1.03 -39.24
C GLU A 11 17.77 1.58 -38.46
N GLU A 12 16.85 2.06 -39.28
CA GLU A 12 15.45 2.34 -39.03
C GLU A 12 14.89 1.36 -37.98
N LEU A 13 14.52 1.89 -36.81
CA LEU A 13 13.84 1.14 -35.75
C LEU A 13 12.47 0.68 -36.28
N VAL A 14 12.45 -0.48 -36.92
CA VAL A 14 11.22 -1.13 -37.38
C VAL A 14 10.44 -1.56 -36.14
N PHE A 15 9.46 -0.76 -35.77
CA PHE A 15 8.58 -1.05 -34.64
C PHE A 15 7.54 -2.07 -35.09
N GLU A 16 7.84 -3.36 -34.91
CA GLU A 16 6.81 -4.39 -35.07
C GLU A 16 5.71 -4.15 -34.02
N PRO A 17 4.42 -4.24 -34.41
CA PRO A 17 3.32 -3.99 -33.49
C PRO A 17 3.38 -5.01 -32.35
N TYR A 18 3.81 -4.55 -31.16
CA TYR A 18 3.78 -5.34 -29.94
C TYR A 18 2.39 -5.96 -29.77
N HIS A 19 2.38 -7.29 -29.65
CA HIS A 19 1.21 -8.15 -29.50
C HIS A 19 -0.01 -7.44 -28.89
N THR A 20 -1.03 -7.17 -29.71
CA THR A 20 -2.33 -6.60 -29.31
C THR A 20 -3.25 -7.63 -28.64
N VAL A 21 -2.68 -8.70 -28.11
CA VAL A 21 -3.42 -9.74 -27.42
C VAL A 21 -3.44 -9.37 -25.95
N ASP A 22 -4.52 -8.69 -25.56
CA ASP A 22 -4.81 -8.39 -24.16
C ASP A 22 -4.75 -9.71 -23.35
N TYR A 23 -3.89 -9.76 -22.32
CA TYR A 23 -3.65 -10.94 -21.49
C TYR A 23 -4.96 -11.53 -20.95
N PHE A 24 -5.98 -10.68 -20.71
CA PHE A 24 -7.30 -11.10 -20.27
C PHE A 24 -8.11 -11.87 -21.32
N ALA A 25 -7.93 -11.56 -22.62
CA ALA A 25 -8.59 -12.27 -23.71
C ALA A 25 -8.01 -13.69 -23.89
N SER A 26 -6.70 -13.86 -23.67
CA SER A 26 -6.05 -15.18 -23.74
C SER A 26 -6.39 -16.07 -22.53
N GLN A 27 -6.59 -15.46 -21.35
CA GLN A 27 -7.03 -16.16 -20.13
C GLN A 27 -8.54 -16.42 -20.09
N GLY A 28 -9.30 -16.01 -21.11
CA GLY A 28 -10.71 -16.37 -21.26
C GLY A 28 -11.62 -15.90 -20.12
N ILE A 29 -11.31 -14.76 -19.48
CA ILE A 29 -12.17 -14.19 -18.44
C ILE A 29 -13.42 -13.64 -19.13
N LYS A 30 -14.45 -14.48 -19.22
CA LYS A 30 -15.79 -14.08 -19.62
C LYS A 30 -16.38 -13.32 -18.45
N ASN A 31 -16.77 -12.05 -18.66
CA ASN A 31 -17.63 -11.35 -17.72
C ASN A 31 -18.93 -12.15 -17.59
N GLN A 32 -18.97 -13.03 -16.61
CA GLN A 32 -20.18 -13.70 -16.20
C GLN A 32 -21.05 -12.59 -15.62
N GLU A 33 -22.19 -12.31 -16.23
CA GLU A 33 -23.24 -11.52 -15.60
C GLU A 33 -23.66 -12.27 -14.33
N VAL A 34 -22.94 -12.02 -13.25
CA VAL A 34 -23.38 -12.43 -11.92
C VAL A 34 -24.62 -11.59 -11.67
N GLU A 35 -25.74 -12.30 -11.56
CA GLU A 35 -27.07 -11.76 -11.32
C GLU A 35 -26.99 -10.57 -10.35
N LYS A 36 -27.62 -9.46 -10.74
CA LYS A 36 -27.60 -8.20 -9.98
C LYS A 36 -27.84 -8.51 -8.49
N PRO A 37 -26.90 -8.20 -7.59
CA PRO A 37 -27.07 -8.52 -6.18
C PRO A 37 -28.29 -7.77 -5.63
N THR A 38 -29.24 -8.51 -5.06
CA THR A 38 -30.43 -7.94 -4.39
C THR A 38 -30.08 -7.23 -3.08
N ASP A 39 -28.86 -7.41 -2.58
CA ASP A 39 -28.36 -6.82 -1.36
C ASP A 39 -27.82 -5.40 -1.57
N LYS A 40 -28.11 -4.50 -0.62
CA LYS A 40 -27.74 -3.08 -0.67
C LYS A 40 -26.22 -2.89 -0.74
N PHE A 41 -25.47 -3.79 -0.09
CA PHE A 41 -24.01 -3.77 -0.08
C PHE A 41 -23.42 -4.17 -1.44
N GLY A 42 -24.00 -5.17 -2.11
CA GLY A 42 -23.61 -5.56 -3.47
C GLY A 42 -23.95 -4.52 -4.53
N GLN A 43 -25.00 -3.71 -4.32
CA GLN A 43 -25.31 -2.56 -5.17
C GLN A 43 -24.34 -1.38 -4.97
N GLN A 44 -23.77 -1.24 -3.77
CA GLN A 44 -22.79 -0.19 -3.46
C GLN A 44 -21.37 -0.53 -3.91
N LEU A 45 -21.00 -1.81 -3.91
CA LEU A 45 -19.72 -2.27 -4.46
C LEU A 45 -19.79 -2.27 -5.99
N LYS A 46 -19.49 -1.12 -6.59
CA LYS A 46 -19.19 -1.05 -8.03
C LYS A 46 -18.05 -2.02 -8.31
N SER A 47 -18.23 -2.87 -9.32
CA SER A 47 -17.20 -3.82 -9.72
C SER A 47 -15.90 -3.07 -10.02
N PHE A 48 -14.75 -3.69 -9.76
CA PHE A 48 -13.45 -3.12 -10.09
C PHE A 48 -13.39 -2.66 -11.57
N THR A 49 -14.06 -3.37 -12.46
CA THR A 49 -14.20 -3.03 -13.88
C THR A 49 -15.07 -1.79 -14.12
N ASP A 50 -16.14 -1.58 -13.36
CA ASP A 50 -16.92 -0.33 -13.40
C ASP A 50 -16.11 0.86 -12.91
N TRP A 51 -15.32 0.67 -11.85
CA TRP A 51 -14.42 1.68 -11.36
C TRP A 51 -13.33 2.04 -12.40
N LEU A 52 -12.72 1.04 -13.05
CA LEU A 52 -11.76 1.29 -14.14
C LEU A 52 -12.39 2.02 -15.34
N LYS A 53 -13.64 1.71 -15.70
CA LYS A 53 -14.38 2.45 -16.74
C LYS A 53 -14.61 3.92 -16.37
N THR A 54 -14.86 4.20 -15.08
CA THR A 54 -15.00 5.58 -14.62
C THR A 54 -13.67 6.35 -14.65
N MET A 55 -12.54 5.70 -14.38
CA MET A 55 -11.22 6.34 -14.44
C MET A 55 -10.72 6.58 -15.87
N LYS A 56 -11.05 5.70 -16.83
CA LYS A 56 -10.59 5.85 -18.21
C LYS A 56 -11.35 6.96 -18.98
N LYS A 57 -12.53 7.37 -18.49
CA LYS A 57 -13.33 8.45 -19.07
C LYS A 57 -13.00 9.79 -18.39
N ILE A 58 -11.73 10.17 -18.38
CA ILE A 58 -11.33 11.57 -18.19
C ILE A 58 -11.18 12.13 -19.61
N PRO A 59 -12.15 12.91 -20.12
CA PRO A 59 -12.02 13.48 -21.45
C PRO A 59 -10.94 14.56 -21.41
N GLY A 60 -9.85 14.34 -22.13
CA GLY A 60 -8.90 15.38 -22.50
C GLY A 60 -7.89 15.73 -21.39
N GLY A 61 -6.61 15.56 -21.72
CA GLY A 61 -5.53 16.12 -20.94
C GLY A 61 -5.54 17.64 -21.06
N GLU A 62 -5.92 18.29 -19.97
CA GLU A 62 -5.50 19.66 -19.62
C GLU A 62 -4.91 19.61 -18.21
N THR A 63 -3.95 18.72 -17.99
CA THR A 63 -2.95 18.95 -16.96
C THR A 63 -2.07 20.07 -17.49
N ASP A 64 -2.32 21.32 -17.06
CA ASP A 64 -1.29 22.36 -16.89
C ASP A 64 -1.85 23.77 -16.57
N LYS A 65 -3.17 23.97 -16.48
CA LYS A 65 -3.72 25.29 -16.11
C LYS A 65 -4.95 25.22 -15.20
N ALA A 66 -4.75 24.85 -13.93
CA ALA A 66 -5.57 25.28 -12.78
C ALA A 66 -5.30 24.47 -11.50
N ARG A 67 -4.03 24.30 -11.10
CA ARG A 67 -3.72 23.86 -9.73
C ARG A 67 -2.78 24.84 -9.01
N GLU A 68 -3.07 26.13 -9.18
CA GLU A 68 -2.82 27.11 -8.12
C GLU A 68 -4.08 27.15 -7.25
N THR A 69 -4.37 26.03 -6.59
CA THR A 69 -5.25 26.03 -5.44
C THR A 69 -4.30 25.85 -4.29
N GLU A 70 -4.14 26.90 -3.48
CA GLU A 70 -3.51 26.82 -2.17
C GLU A 70 -3.81 25.45 -1.56
N PRO A 71 -2.80 24.72 -1.06
CA PRO A 71 -3.02 23.39 -0.53
C PRO A 71 -4.15 23.47 0.49
N ASP A 72 -5.20 22.67 0.26
CA ASP A 72 -6.35 22.65 1.17
C ASP A 72 -5.80 22.41 2.57
N LYS A 73 -5.92 23.40 3.47
CA LYS A 73 -5.34 23.32 4.82
C LYS A 73 -5.75 22.05 5.57
N ASN A 74 -6.94 21.52 5.25
CA ASN A 74 -7.39 20.23 5.75
C ASN A 74 -6.52 19.05 5.26
N VAL A 75 -6.14 19.05 3.98
CA VAL A 75 -5.24 18.05 3.40
C VAL A 75 -3.86 18.14 4.01
N GLU A 76 -3.34 19.36 4.23
CA GLU A 76 -2.07 19.56 4.93
C GLU A 76 -2.12 19.03 6.36
N GLN A 77 -3.14 19.42 7.13
CA GLN A 77 -3.32 18.94 8.51
C GLN A 77 -3.49 17.42 8.61
N MET A 78 -4.22 16.80 7.66
CA MET A 78 -4.36 15.35 7.59
C MET A 78 -3.02 14.66 7.27
N ALA A 79 -2.22 15.24 6.38
CA ALA A 79 -0.90 14.73 6.05
C ALA A 79 0.06 14.84 7.24
N GLU A 80 0.07 15.99 7.93
CA GLU A 80 0.86 16.21 9.14
C GLU A 80 0.50 15.20 10.23
N HIS A 81 -0.80 15.02 10.53
CA HIS A 81 -1.27 14.03 11.52
C HIS A 81 -0.92 12.58 11.17
N SER A 82 -0.68 12.28 9.90
CA SER A 82 -0.29 10.95 9.42
C SER A 82 1.22 10.69 9.55
N ILE A 83 2.02 11.75 9.54
CA ILE A 83 3.48 11.69 9.71
C ILE A 83 3.86 11.67 11.20
N GLU A 84 2.98 12.17 12.07
CA GLU A 84 3.18 12.12 13.52
C GLU A 84 3.52 10.71 14.00
N ASN A 85 4.72 10.55 14.54
CA ASN A 85 5.17 9.30 15.12
C ASN A 85 4.49 9.11 16.47
N ARG A 86 3.30 8.51 16.45
CA ARG A 86 2.59 8.12 17.67
C ARG A 86 3.15 6.82 18.18
N ASP A 87 3.48 6.81 19.46
CA ASP A 87 3.94 5.62 20.16
C ASP A 87 2.78 4.63 20.30
N VAL A 88 2.75 3.60 19.44
CA VAL A 88 1.71 2.56 19.46
C VAL A 88 2.08 1.50 20.50
N ASN A 89 1.57 1.67 21.71
CA ASN A 89 1.79 0.74 22.82
C ASN A 89 0.65 -0.28 22.87
N THR A 90 0.78 -1.41 22.17
CA THR A 90 -0.18 -2.53 22.20
C THR A 90 0.53 -3.85 22.50
N ILE A 91 -0.21 -4.82 23.04
CA ILE A 91 0.33 -6.15 23.38
C ILE A 91 0.95 -6.81 22.14
N ALA A 92 0.24 -6.81 21.02
CA ALA A 92 0.72 -7.38 19.76
C ALA A 92 1.98 -6.68 19.25
N MET A 93 2.11 -5.36 19.44
CA MET A 93 3.33 -4.63 19.08
C MET A 93 4.53 -5.12 19.91
N ALA A 94 4.37 -5.29 21.23
CA ALA A 94 5.42 -5.82 22.08
C ALA A 94 5.84 -7.25 21.65
N GLU A 95 4.89 -8.12 21.33
CA GLU A 95 5.16 -9.47 20.81
C GLU A 95 5.92 -9.47 19.47
N VAL A 96 5.63 -8.50 18.59
CA VAL A 96 6.39 -8.34 17.34
C VAL A 96 7.84 -7.95 17.64
N TRP A 97 8.08 -7.03 18.58
CA TRP A 97 9.44 -6.67 19.00
C TRP A 97 10.19 -7.84 19.64
N GLU A 98 9.52 -8.68 20.42
CA GLU A 98 10.10 -9.94 20.93
C GLU A 98 10.56 -10.83 19.77
N LYS A 99 9.70 -11.05 18.76
CA LYS A 99 10.03 -11.88 17.58
C LYS A 99 11.16 -11.30 16.73
N GLN A 100 11.29 -9.98 16.72
CA GLN A 100 12.39 -9.29 16.06
C GLN A 100 13.69 -9.32 16.87
N GLY A 101 13.67 -9.85 18.10
CA GLY A 101 14.82 -9.92 19.00
C GLY A 101 15.15 -8.60 19.68
N ASN A 102 14.32 -7.56 19.54
CA ASN A 102 14.50 -6.29 20.23
C ASN A 102 13.76 -6.32 21.58
N TYR A 103 14.36 -7.00 22.55
CA TYR A 103 13.76 -7.20 23.86
C TYR A 103 13.69 -5.90 24.69
N GLU A 104 14.58 -4.95 24.47
CA GLU A 104 14.57 -3.67 25.18
C GLU A 104 13.29 -2.89 24.90
N LYS A 105 12.95 -2.71 23.61
CA LYS A 105 11.70 -2.06 23.20
C LYS A 105 10.46 -2.83 23.66
N ALA A 106 10.49 -4.15 23.58
CA ALA A 106 9.38 -4.98 24.07
C ALA A 106 9.13 -4.75 25.57
N ILE A 107 10.20 -4.74 26.38
CA ILE A 107 10.11 -4.48 27.83
C ILE A 107 9.54 -3.08 28.11
N GLU A 108 9.99 -2.06 27.39
CA GLU A 108 9.47 -0.69 27.54
C GLU A 108 7.97 -0.62 27.25
N ILE A 109 7.51 -1.25 26.17
CA ILE A 109 6.09 -1.27 25.80
C ILE A 109 5.28 -2.03 26.86
N TYR A 110 5.74 -3.19 27.34
CA TYR A 110 5.06 -3.89 28.42
C TYR A 110 5.00 -3.09 29.72
N HIS A 111 6.05 -2.32 30.00
CA HIS A 111 6.05 -1.46 31.18
C HIS A 111 5.01 -0.35 31.06
N LYS A 112 4.94 0.32 29.89
CA LYS A 112 3.89 1.31 29.59
C LYS A 112 2.49 0.68 29.67
N LEU A 113 2.31 -0.51 29.12
CA LEU A 113 1.03 -1.23 29.17
C LEU A 113 0.62 -1.61 30.60
N SER A 114 1.56 -1.95 31.48
CA SER A 114 1.24 -2.21 32.88
C SER A 114 0.74 -0.98 33.63
N LEU A 115 1.10 0.23 33.18
CA LEU A 115 0.59 1.48 33.75
C LEU A 115 -0.79 1.84 33.20
N LEU A 116 -1.04 1.52 31.92
CA LEU A 116 -2.32 1.78 31.25
C LEU A 116 -3.40 0.76 31.62
N GLU A 117 -3.03 -0.52 31.74
CA GLU A 117 -3.93 -1.64 32.03
C GLU A 117 -3.48 -2.39 33.31
N PRO A 118 -3.80 -1.87 34.51
CA PRO A 118 -3.37 -2.47 35.77
C PRO A 118 -3.93 -3.88 35.99
N ASP A 119 -5.11 -4.21 35.45
CA ASP A 119 -5.74 -5.53 35.58
C ASP A 119 -4.87 -6.66 35.00
N LYS A 120 -4.09 -6.36 33.96
CA LYS A 120 -3.15 -7.29 33.31
C LYS A 120 -1.71 -7.11 33.77
N SER A 121 -1.46 -6.28 34.80
CA SER A 121 -0.10 -5.97 35.29
C SER A 121 0.70 -7.24 35.61
N ARG A 122 0.09 -8.25 36.23
CA ARG A 122 0.77 -9.53 36.53
C ARG A 122 1.26 -10.26 35.27
N TYR A 123 0.47 -10.22 34.19
CA TYR A 123 0.85 -10.83 32.91
C TYR A 123 2.05 -10.09 32.30
N PHE A 124 2.01 -8.76 32.28
CA PHE A 124 3.11 -7.95 31.76
C PHE A 124 4.39 -8.10 32.59
N ALA A 125 4.27 -8.16 33.92
CA ALA A 125 5.40 -8.39 34.81
C ALA A 125 6.09 -9.74 34.53
N ALA A 126 5.31 -10.81 34.37
CA ALA A 126 5.84 -12.13 34.00
C ALA A 126 6.58 -12.09 32.64
N LYS A 127 5.97 -11.45 31.63
CA LYS A 127 6.60 -11.26 30.31
C LYS A 127 7.92 -10.49 30.41
N ILE A 128 7.97 -9.42 31.18
CA ILE A 128 9.19 -8.63 31.38
C ILE A 128 10.29 -9.47 32.05
N GLU A 129 9.95 -10.27 33.06
CA GLU A 129 10.92 -11.16 33.71
C GLU A 129 11.47 -12.22 32.75
N ASP A 130 10.61 -12.82 31.93
CA ASP A 130 11.03 -13.82 30.95
C ASP A 130 11.97 -13.22 29.90
N LEU A 131 11.65 -12.02 29.39
CA LEU A 131 12.51 -11.32 28.44
C LEU A 131 13.86 -10.90 29.06
N LYS A 132 13.87 -10.53 30.34
CA LYS A 132 15.12 -10.21 31.07
C LYS A 132 16.03 -11.42 31.30
N LYS A 133 15.48 -12.64 31.31
CA LYS A 133 16.27 -13.88 31.40
C LYS A 133 16.91 -14.27 30.06
N ILE A 134 16.28 -13.85 28.95
CA ILE A 134 16.73 -14.15 27.58
C ILE A 134 17.78 -13.13 27.12
N LYS A 135 17.62 -11.87 27.51
CA LYS A 135 18.59 -10.78 27.28
C LYS A 135 19.92 -11.05 27.98
#